data_AF-U9W0D9-F1
#
_entry.id   AF-U9W0D9-F1
#
_cell.length_a   1.000
_cell.length_b   1.000
_cell.length_c   1.000
_cell.angle_alpha   90.00
_cell.angle_beta   90.00
_cell.angle_gamma   90.00
#
_symmetry.space_group_name_H-M   'P 1'
#
loop_
_entity.id
_entity.type
_entity.pdbx_description
1 polymer ?
#
loop_
_entity_poly.entity_id
_entity_poly.type
_entity_poly.pdbx_seq_one_letter_code
_entity_poly.pdbx_strand_id
1 'polypeptide(L)'
;MTAAIVVIIGILGALLSPKLFKLIGIQDDSVKGIAMGANAHGIGTAYAFQVSSEMGAFSGLAMALSAMASAFFLPCLLNIVRIL
;
A
#
# COMPACT_ATOMS: atom_id res chain seq x y z
N MET A 1 7.30 19.26 -5.65
CA MET A 1 6.82 18.47 -6.81
C MET A 1 6.83 16.96 -6.58
N THR A 2 7.46 16.45 -5.51
CA THR A 2 7.48 15.02 -5.14
C THR A 2 6.10 14.45 -4.86
N ALA A 3 5.24 15.16 -4.11
CA ALA A 3 3.89 14.68 -3.78
C ALA A 3 3.02 14.40 -5.03
N ALA A 4 3.10 15.24 -6.06
CA ALA A 4 2.33 15.05 -7.29
C ALA A 4 2.73 13.78 -8.04
N ILE A 5 4.03 13.52 -8.18
CA ILE A 5 4.56 12.31 -8.82
C ILE A 5 4.13 11.07 -8.03
N VAL A 6 4.26 11.12 -6.70
CA VAL A 6 3.86 10.01 -5.82
C VAL A 6 2.36 9.69 -5.95
N VAL A 7 1.51 10.72 -5.99
CA VAL A 7 0.06 10.54 -6.21
C VAL A 7 -0.24 9.93 -7.57
N ILE A 8 0.42 10.40 -8.64
CA ILE A 8 0.26 9.84 -10.00
C ILE A 8 0.64 8.36 -10.02
N ILE A 9 1.78 8.00 -9.43
CA ILE A 9 2.23 6.60 -9.32
C ILE A 9 1.20 5.78 -8.52
N GLY A 10 0.66 6.33 -7.44
CA GLY A 10 -0.39 5.69 -6.65
C GLY A 10 -1.68 5.43 -7.45
N ILE A 11 -2.12 6.39 -8.26
CA ILE A 11 -3.30 6.26 -9.14
C ILE A 11 -3.04 5.19 -10.20
N LEU A 12 -1.88 5.22 -10.86
CA LEU A 12 -1.50 4.23 -11.86
C LEU A 12 -1.43 2.82 -11.25
N GLY A 13 -0.85 2.68 -10.06
CA GLY A 13 -0.81 1.43 -9.32
C GLY A 13 -2.21 0.87 -9.04
N ALA A 14 -3.15 1.73 -8.62
CA ALA A 14 -4.54 1.32 -8.39
C ALA A 14 -5.26 0.90 -9.69
N LEU A 15 -4.99 1.56 -10.82
CA LEU A 15 -5.57 1.20 -12.13
C LEU A 15 -4.97 -0.09 -12.71
N LEU A 16 -3.68 -0.34 -12.48
CA LEU A 16 -2.95 -1.49 -13.02
C LEU A 16 -3.10 -2.75 -12.16
N SER A 17 -3.40 -2.61 -10.86
CA SER A 17 -3.45 -3.71 -9.91
C SER A 17 -4.41 -4.86 -10.30
N PRO A 18 -5.62 -4.66 -10.86
CA PRO A 18 -6.49 -5.78 -11.22
C PRO A 18 -5.92 -6.62 -12.37
N LYS A 19 -5.34 -5.96 -13.38
CA LYS A 19 -4.67 -6.64 -14.49
C LYS A 19 -3.46 -7.41 -13.99
N LEU A 20 -2.69 -6.81 -13.08
CA LEU A 20 -1.51 -7.43 -12.51
C LEU A 20 -1.88 -8.66 -11.67
N PHE A 21 -2.87 -8.56 -10.78
CA PHE A 21 -3.34 -9.71 -10.00
C PHE A 21 -3.88 -10.83 -10.88
N LYS A 22 -4.59 -10.50 -11.96
CA LYS A 22 -5.04 -11.48 -12.95
C LYS A 22 -3.89 -12.17 -13.68
N LEU A 23 -2.83 -11.42 -14.02
CA LEU A 23 -1.64 -11.97 -14.68
C LEU A 23 -0.84 -12.89 -13.77
N ILE A 24 -0.73 -12.54 -12.48
CA ILE A 24 -0.02 -13.33 -11.46
C ILE A 24 -0.91 -14.50 -10.96
N GLY A 25 -2.21 -14.49 -11.28
CA GLY A 25 -3.15 -15.55 -10.88
C GLY A 25 -3.64 -15.44 -9.44
N ILE A 26 -3.52 -14.27 -8.80
CA ILE A 26 -4.03 -14.06 -7.44
C ILE A 26 -5.54 -13.84 -7.51
N GLN A 27 -6.30 -14.75 -6.92
CA GLN A 27 -7.77 -14.68 -6.89
C GLN A 27 -8.32 -14.26 -5.53
N ASP A 28 -7.58 -14.50 -4.46
CA ASP A 28 -7.97 -14.19 -3.09
C ASP A 28 -7.96 -12.68 -2.81
N ASP A 29 -9.09 -12.15 -2.37
CA ASP A 29 -9.27 -10.71 -2.12
C ASP A 29 -8.54 -10.24 -0.85
N SER A 30 -8.37 -11.08 0.16
CA SER A 30 -7.52 -10.79 1.32
C SER A 30 -6.08 -10.57 0.88
N VAL A 31 -5.55 -11.46 0.03
CA VAL A 31 -4.16 -11.34 -0.48
C VAL A 31 -3.99 -10.10 -1.35
N LYS A 32 -4.92 -9.84 -2.27
CA LYS A 32 -4.92 -8.61 -3.08
C LYS A 32 -5.00 -7.37 -2.19
N GLY A 33 -5.79 -7.44 -1.12
CA GLY A 33 -5.96 -6.39 -0.13
C GLY A 33 -4.64 -6.07 0.56
N ILE A 34 -3.99 -7.07 1.15
CA ILE A 34 -2.67 -6.90 1.79
C ILE A 34 -1.66 -6.35 0.77
N ALA A 35 -1.61 -6.89 -0.44
CA ALA A 35 -0.67 -6.44 -1.48
C ALA A 35 -0.91 -4.98 -1.89
N MET A 36 -2.18 -4.58 -2.02
CA MET A 36 -2.54 -3.18 -2.24
C MET A 36 -2.10 -2.34 -1.05
N GLY A 37 -2.54 -2.68 0.17
CA GLY A 37 -2.27 -1.92 1.39
C GLY A 37 -0.80 -1.75 1.74
N ALA A 38 0.01 -2.80 1.56
CA ALA A 38 1.45 -2.78 1.83
C ALA A 38 2.21 -1.82 0.90
N ASN A 39 1.70 -1.62 -0.31
CA ASN A 39 2.29 -0.74 -1.33
C ASN A 39 1.48 0.56 -1.54
N ALA A 40 0.41 0.78 -0.75
CA ALA A 40 -0.61 1.76 -1.06
C ALA A 40 -0.36 3.14 -0.45
N HIS A 41 -0.61 4.14 -1.30
CA HIS A 41 -1.24 5.40 -0.92
C HIS A 41 -2.72 5.18 -0.60
N GLY A 42 -3.34 6.03 0.23
CA GLY A 42 -4.77 5.90 0.59
C GLY A 42 -5.74 5.77 -0.59
N ILE A 43 -5.36 6.24 -1.78
CA ILE A 43 -6.09 6.05 -3.05
C ILE A 43 -6.25 4.56 -3.40
N GLY A 44 -5.21 3.75 -3.21
CA GLY A 44 -5.25 2.31 -3.48
C GLY A 44 -6.17 1.55 -2.51
N THR A 45 -6.20 1.96 -1.24
CA THR A 45 -7.13 1.43 -0.24
C THR A 45 -8.58 1.80 -0.57
N ALA A 46 -8.83 3.06 -0.97
CA ALA A 46 -10.16 3.49 -1.41
C ALA A 46 -10.63 2.74 -2.67
N TYR A 47 -9.72 2.46 -3.61
CA TYR A 47 -10.01 1.63 -4.77
C TYR A 47 -10.27 0.17 -4.39
N ALA A 48 -9.50 -0.41 -3.46
CA ALA A 48 -9.72 -1.78 -2.97
C ALA A 48 -11.14 -1.95 -2.41
N PHE A 49 -11.65 -0.99 -1.63
CA PHE A 49 -13.03 -1.00 -1.16
C PHE A 49 -14.09 -0.91 -2.27
N GLN A 50 -13.77 -0.26 -3.40
CA GLN A 50 -14.67 -0.25 -4.57
C GLN A 50 -14.70 -1.60 -5.28
N VAL A 51 -13.62 -2.38 -5.22
CA VAL A 51 -13.55 -3.72 -5.82
C VAL A 51 -14.20 -4.76 -4.90
N SER A 52 -13.87 -4.75 -3.61
CA SER A 52 -14.34 -5.72 -2.63
C SER A 52 -14.18 -5.17 -1.21
N SER A 53 -15.18 -5.39 -0.36
CA SER A 53 -15.13 -4.97 1.05
C SER A 53 -14.00 -5.67 1.81
N GLU A 54 -13.76 -6.95 1.52
CA GLU A 54 -12.69 -7.74 2.11
C GLU A 54 -11.32 -7.21 1.68
N MET A 55 -11.14 -6.98 0.37
CA MET A 55 -9.90 -6.41 -0.17
C MET A 55 -9.58 -5.05 0.46
N GLY A 56 -10.60 -4.20 0.62
CA GLY A 56 -10.47 -2.91 1.29
C GLY A 56 -10.08 -3.02 2.77
N ALA A 57 -10.70 -3.94 3.50
CA ALA A 57 -10.40 -4.17 4.93
C ALA A 57 -8.94 -4.60 5.15
N PHE A 58 -8.48 -5.61 4.39
CA PHE A 58 -7.10 -6.08 4.48
C PHE A 58 -6.09 -5.05 3.96
N SER A 59 -6.46 -4.25 2.96
CA SER A 59 -5.64 -3.12 2.48
C SER A 59 -5.47 -2.04 3.56
N GLY A 60 -6.55 -1.67 4.24
CA GLY A 60 -6.50 -0.71 5.34
C GLY A 60 -5.63 -1.22 6.50
N LEU A 61 -5.78 -2.49 6.87
CA LEU A 61 -4.97 -3.13 7.90
C LEU A 61 -3.47 -3.11 7.53
N ALA A 62 -3.12 -3.55 6.33
CA ALA A 62 -1.74 -3.58 5.88
C ALA A 62 -1.12 -2.18 5.82
N MET A 63 -1.87 -1.17 5.36
CA MET A 63 -1.41 0.23 5.37
C MET A 63 -1.13 0.74 6.79
N ALA A 64 -2.03 0.46 7.74
CA ALA A 64 -1.86 0.86 9.14
C ALA A 64 -0.63 0.19 9.77
N LEU A 65 -0.44 -1.11 9.54
CA LEU A 65 0.73 -1.85 10.03
C LEU A 65 2.04 -1.32 9.43
N SER A 66 2.07 -1.02 8.13
CA SER A 66 3.25 -0.41 7.49
C SER A 66 3.59 0.97 8.07
N ALA A 67 2.58 1.78 8.36
CA ALA A 67 2.77 3.10 9.00
C ALA A 67 3.29 2.95 10.43
N MET A 68 2.73 2.03 11.22
CA MET A 68 3.20 1.72 12.57
C MET A 68 4.65 1.22 12.56
N ALA A 69 4.98 0.30 11.66
CA ALA A 69 6.34 -0.21 11.50
C ALA A 69 7.29 0.95 11.16
N SER A 70 6.93 1.78 10.19
CA SER A 70 7.73 2.96 9.81
C SER A 70 7.95 3.90 11.00
N ALA A 71 6.91 4.18 11.79
CA ALA A 71 7.02 5.02 12.98
C ALA A 71 7.94 4.44 14.05
N PHE A 72 7.95 3.11 14.22
CA PHE A 72 8.82 2.42 15.17
C PHE A 72 10.29 2.38 14.70
N PHE A 73 10.53 2.16 13.40
CA PHE A 73 11.88 2.07 12.84
C PHE A 73 12.53 3.44 12.60
N LEU A 74 11.74 4.49 12.35
CA LEU A 74 12.23 5.85 12.09
C LEU A 74 13.21 6.38 13.15
N PRO A 75 12.94 6.34 14.47
CA PRO A 75 13.88 6.81 15.48
C PRO A 75 15.20 6.02 15.49
N CYS A 76 15.13 4.70 15.27
CA CYS A 76 16.32 3.85 15.18
C CYS A 76 17.19 4.25 13.98
N LEU A 77 16.57 4.44 12.82
CA LEU A 77 17.24 4.87 11.60
C LEU A 77 17.88 6.26 11.76
N LEU A 78 17.16 7.21 12.37
CA LEU A 78 17.67 8.55 12.64
C LEU A 78 18.90 8.52 13.58
N ASN A 79 18.90 7.64 14.58
CA ASN A 79 20.05 7.50 15.48
C ASN A 79 21.29 6.97 14.76
N ILE A 80 21.13 5.98 13.88
CA ILE A 80 22.20 5.44 13.04
C ILE A 80 22.78 6.49 12.09
N VAL A 81 21.92 7.24 11.40
CA VAL A 81 22.35 8.30 10.46
C VAL A 81 23.08 9.43 11.20
N ARG A 82 22.76 9.69 12.48
CA ARG A 82 23.43 10.71 13.29
C ARG A 82 24.84 10.31 13.75
N ILE A 83 25.14 9.01 13.78
CA ILE A 83 26.45 8.47 14.22
C ILE A 83 27.44 8.36 13.05
N LEU A 84 26.94 8.20 11.82
CA LEU A 84 27.70 8.23 10.56
C LEU A 84 28.12 9.66 10.19
#